data_AF-A0A242LGV9-F1
#
_entry.id   AF-A0A242LGV9-F1
#
_cell.length_a   1.000
_cell.length_b   1.000
_cell.length_c   1.000
_cell.angle_alpha   90.00
_cell.angle_beta   90.00
_cell.angle_gamma   90.00
#
_symmetry.space_group_name_H-M   'P 1'
#
loop_
_entity.id
_entity.type
_entity.pdbx_description
1 polymer ?
#
loop_
_entity_poly.entity_id
_entity_poly.type
_entity_poly.pdbx_seq_one_letter_code
_entity_poly.pdbx_strand_id
1 'polypeptide(L)' 'MNYIFFYKNEVGESIPVSYGSCEDYSFLNVAKKHLEQTYKKHPQSENNLFVLVNDHEFKID' A
#
# COMPACT_ATOMS: atom_id res chain seq x y z
N MET A 1 -14.21 -3.56 -2.72
CA MET A 1 -12.84 -3.55 -3.28
C MET A 1 -11.82 -3.91 -2.20
N ASN A 2 -11.02 -4.96 -2.41
CA ASN A 2 -9.94 -5.34 -1.49
C ASN A 2 -8.64 -4.67 -1.92
N TYR A 3 -7.84 -4.26 -0.94
CA TYR A 3 -6.53 -3.67 -1.21
C TYR A 3 -5.46 -4.17 -0.25
N ILE A 4 -4.22 -4.22 -0.74
CA ILE A 4 -3.03 -4.57 0.06
C ILE A 4 -1.94 -3.55 -0.26
N PHE A 5 -1.44 -2.85 0.76
CA PHE A 5 -0.21 -2.08 0.66
C PHE A 5 0.98 -2.99 0.94
N PHE A 6 2.01 -2.89 0.12
CA PHE A 6 3.25 -3.64 0.27
C PHE A 6 4.44 -2.87 -0.30
N TYR A 7 5.65 -3.18 0.13
CA TYR A 7 6.88 -2.69 -0.50
C TYR A 7 7.73 -3.86 -0.97
N LYS A 8 8.65 -3.62 -1.91
CA LYS A 8 9.62 -4.64 -2.33
C LYS A 8 10.92 -4.45 -1.54
N ASN A 9 11.48 -5.50 -0.95
CA ASN A 9 12.76 -5.39 -0.25
C ASN A 9 13.95 -5.40 -1.23
N GLU A 10 15.17 -5.36 -0.72
CA GLU A 10 16.40 -5.31 -1.52
C GLU A 10 16.62 -6.54 -2.42
N VAL A 11 15.98 -7.68 -2.09
CA VAL A 11 16.01 -8.91 -2.89
C VAL A 11 14.78 -9.05 -3.80
N GLY A 12 13.89 -8.06 -3.84
CA GLY A 12 12.71 -8.01 -4.70
C GLY A 12 11.46 -8.70 -4.13
N GLU A 13 11.47 -9.15 -2.88
CA GLU A 13 10.31 -9.78 -2.25
C GLU A 13 9.26 -8.76 -1.83
N SER A 14 7.99 -9.07 -2.07
CA SER A 14 6.85 -8.27 -1.64
C SER A 14 6.58 -8.46 -0.15
N ILE A 15 6.75 -7.39 0.63
CA ILE A 15 6.48 -7.36 2.07
C ILE A 15 5.16 -6.60 2.31
N PRO A 16 4.08 -7.28 2.70
CA PRO A 16 2.81 -6.63 3.00
C PRO A 16 2.92 -5.80 4.27
N VAL A 17 2.36 -4.59 4.24
CA VAL A 17 2.37 -3.64 5.37
C VAL A 17 0.98 -3.30 5.87
N SER A 18 -0.04 -3.36 5.01
CA SER A 18 -1.43 -3.13 5.40
C SER A 18 -2.39 -3.80 4.43
N TYR A 19 -3.55 -4.22 4.91
CA TYR A 19 -4.61 -4.79 4.10
C TYR A 19 -5.95 -4.23 4.56
N GLY A 20 -6.92 -4.18 3.65
CA GLY A 20 -8.26 -3.75 3.99
C GLY A 20 -9.25 -3.93 2.85
N SER A 21 -10.49 -3.57 3.15
CA SER A 21 -11.60 -3.57 2.19
C SER A 21 -12.31 -2.22 2.23
N CYS A 22 -12.76 -1.76 1.07
CA CYS A 22 -13.45 -0.49 0.90
C CYS A 22 -14.58 -0.61 -0.12
N GLU A 23 -15.66 0.13 0.08
CA GLU A 23 -16.66 0.39 -0.97
C GLU A 23 -16.14 1.52 -1.87
N ASP A 24 -16.01 1.21 -3.16
CA ASP A 24 -15.28 1.86 -4.26
C ASP A 24 -14.71 3.27 -4.01
N TYR A 25 -15.54 4.29 -3.81
CA TYR A 25 -15.10 5.69 -3.78
C TYR A 25 -14.35 6.12 -2.51
N SER A 26 -14.37 5.30 -1.44
CA SER A 26 -13.70 5.64 -0.18
C SER A 26 -12.21 5.26 -0.16
N PHE A 27 -11.71 4.54 -1.17
CA PHE A 27 -10.35 4.01 -1.17
C PHE A 27 -9.29 5.11 -1.14
N LEU A 28 -9.46 6.19 -1.92
CA LEU A 28 -8.50 7.32 -1.93
C LEU A 28 -8.35 7.98 -0.56
N ASN A 29 -9.47 8.17 0.15
CA ASN A 29 -9.48 8.76 1.48
C ASN A 29 -8.87 7.83 2.53
N VAL A 30 -9.09 6.52 2.41
CA VAL A 30 -8.52 5.49 3.29
C VAL A 30 -7.04 5.30 3.00
N ALA A 31 -6.63 5.33 1.73
CA ALA A 31 -5.26 5.20 1.27
C ALA A 31 -4.40 6.33 1.85
N LYS A 32 -4.82 7.60 1.73
CA LYS A 32 -4.03 8.73 2.24
C LYS A 32 -3.72 8.61 3.74
N LYS A 33 -4.71 8.24 4.55
CA LYS A 33 -4.52 8.05 6.01
C LYS A 33 -3.62 6.85 6.32
N HIS A 34 -3.76 5.76 5.57
CA HIS A 34 -2.91 4.57 5.77
C HIS A 34 -1.48 4.79 5.29
N LEU A 35 -1.26 5.55 4.22
CA LEU A 35 0.05 5.87 3.67
C LEU A 35 0.93 6.59 4.71
N GLU A 36 0.42 7.64 5.36
CA GLU A 36 1.18 8.36 6.39
C GLU A 36 1.55 7.47 7.58
N GLN A 37 0.65 6.58 8.00
CA GLN A 37 0.95 5.61 9.07
C GLN A 37 1.94 4.55 8.61
N THR A 38 1.86 4.15 7.34
CA THR A 38 2.75 3.15 6.74
C THR A 38 4.17 3.70 6.70
N TYR A 39 4.39 4.92 6.20
CA TYR A 39 5.73 5.53 6.18
C TYR A 39 6.32 5.73 7.58
N LYS A 40 5.48 6.05 8.58
CA LYS A 40 5.94 6.14 9.97
C LYS A 40 6.41 4.79 10.54
N LYS A 41 5.74 3.69 10.19
CA LYS A 41 6.06 2.33 10.68
C LYS A 41 7.13 1.64 9.85
N HIS A 42 7.18 1.94 8.56
CA HIS A 42 8.06 1.33 7.56
C HIS A 42 8.71 2.43 6.72
N PRO A 43 9.68 3.19 7.26
CA PRO A 43 10.36 4.26 6.52
C PRO A 43 10.99 3.77 5.21
N GLN A 44 11.42 2.51 5.17
CA GLN A 44 11.96 1.87 3.96
C GLN A 44 10.98 1.80 2.78
N SER A 45 9.67 2.01 3.01
CA SER A 45 8.67 2.01 1.94
C SER A 45 8.50 3.37 1.26
N GLU A 46 9.10 4.45 1.77
CA GLU A 46 8.84 5.85 1.35
C GLU A 46 9.03 6.13 -0.15
N ASN A 47 9.75 5.28 -0.88
CA ASN A 47 9.94 5.39 -2.34
C ASN A 47 9.66 4.08 -3.11
N ASN A 48 9.11 3.09 -2.43
CA ASN A 48 8.93 1.75 -2.97
C ASN A 48 7.65 1.08 -2.50
N LEU A 49 6.61 1.88 -2.29
CA LEU A 49 5.31 1.40 -1.86
C LEU A 49 4.41 1.13 -3.06
N PHE A 50 3.72 0.00 -2.99
CA PHE A 50 2.76 -0.47 -3.97
C PHE A 50 1.43 -0.72 -3.29
N VAL A 51 0.36 -0.66 -4.07
CA VAL A 51 -0.95 -1.13 -3.67
C VAL A 51 -1.47 -2.13 -4.69
N LEU A 52 -1.89 -3.30 -4.21
CA LEU A 52 -2.62 -4.29 -4.98
C LEU A 52 -4.10 -4.03 -4.80
N VAL A 53 -4.84 -3.82 -5.89
CA VAL A 53 -6.29 -3.57 -5.88
C VAL A 53 -6.93 -4.47 -6.92
N ASN A 54 -7.82 -5.39 -6.50
CA ASN A 54 -8.44 -6.39 -7.40
C ASN A 54 -7.42 -7.06 -8.33
N ASP A 55 -6.29 -7.51 -7.77
CA ASP A 55 -5.17 -8.15 -8.48
C ASP A 55 -4.35 -7.25 -9.43
N HIS A 56 -4.61 -5.93 -9.43
CA HIS A 56 -3.81 -4.95 -10.15
C HIS A 56 -2.83 -4.23 -9.22
N GLU A 57 -1.53 -4.27 -9.54
CA GLU A 57 -0.47 -3.57 -8.81
C GLU A 57 -0.34 -2.13 -9.32
N PHE A 58 -0.34 -1.17 -8.39
CA PHE A 58 -0.06 0.25 -8.65
C PHE A 58 1.07 0.73 -7.75
N LYS A 59 2.08 1.39 -8.31
CA LYS A 59 3.09 2.08 -7.52
C LYS A 59 2.49 3.38 -6.96
N ILE A 60 2.70 3.63 -5.66
CA ILE A 60 2.39 4.90 -5.02
C ILE A 60 3.65 5.78 -5.16
N ASP A 61 3.53 6.91 -5.84
CA ASP A 61 4.58 7.93 -6.02
C ASP A 61 4.20 9.23 -5.27
#